data_AF-A0A945HHQ8-F1
#
_entry.id   AF-A0A945HHQ8-F1
#
_cell.length_a   1.000
_cell.length_b   1.000
_cell.length_c   1.000
_cell.angle_alpha   90.00
_cell.angle_beta   90.00
_cell.angle_gamma   90.00
#
_symmetry.space_group_name_H-M   'P 1'
#
loop_
_entity.id
_entity.type
_entity.pdbx_description
1 polymer ?
#
loop_
_entity_poly.entity_id
_entity_poly.type
_entity_poly.pdbx_seq_one_letter_code
_entity_poly.pdbx_strand_id
1 'polypeptide(L)'
;MKKEKKVAVCEQQEKTKVQLTVDSLIQNSDKDGLKKLRNLEHSAKQECDREYARLMRENAEFYYYMPQNDREWSELLSVRMIRFRENRLEKLIERIRAVNYNMQEHAFDKKVHARVLKSANKEEKENWKYNYMDDIAIWEQGRLEKFENETAYNSKWIEESKKLIKTKRYHELPDDYFINNKFDFQLVSGWEDEFDDCSECNCCC
;
A
#
# COMPACT_ATOMS: atom_id res chain seq x y z
N MET A 1 0.19 -21.78 16.68
CA MET A 1 0.75 -21.13 17.88
C MET A 1 0.97 -19.66 17.58
N LYS A 2 0.11 -18.78 18.13
CA LYS A 2 0.27 -17.32 18.02
C LYS A 2 1.41 -16.90 18.96
N LYS A 3 2.48 -16.32 18.43
CA LYS A 3 3.53 -15.69 19.26
C LYS A 3 2.94 -14.40 19.82
N GLU A 4 2.61 -14.39 21.10
CA GLU A 4 2.30 -13.19 21.85
C GLU A 4 3.53 -12.27 21.81
N LYS A 5 3.38 -11.09 21.19
CA LYS A 5 4.37 -10.00 21.30
C LYS A 5 4.37 -9.57 22.77
N LYS A 6 5.38 -10.01 23.53
CA LYS A 6 5.67 -9.46 24.86
C LYS A 6 5.98 -7.98 24.68
N VAL A 7 5.05 -7.12 25.08
CA VAL A 7 5.32 -5.70 25.32
C VAL A 7 6.33 -5.68 26.45
N ALA A 8 7.54 -5.23 26.19
CA ALA A 8 8.54 -5.04 27.22
C ALA A 8 8.04 -3.92 28.15
N VAL A 9 7.52 -4.31 29.32
CA VAL A 9 7.18 -3.37 30.39
C VAL A 9 8.51 -2.92 30.98
N CYS A 10 8.98 -1.74 30.57
CA CYS A 10 10.14 -1.11 31.19
C CYS A 10 9.69 -0.65 32.58
N GLU A 11 10.15 -1.34 33.62
CA GLU A 11 9.90 -0.97 35.02
C GLU A 11 10.35 0.47 35.26
N GLN A 12 9.57 1.19 36.08
CA GLN A 12 9.82 2.56 36.50
C GLN A 12 11.24 2.71 37.06
N GLN A 13 12.17 3.17 36.23
CA GLN A 13 13.49 3.60 36.62
C GLN A 13 13.64 5.07 36.26
N GLU A 14 14.39 5.79 37.10
CA GLU A 14 14.74 7.22 36.97
C GLU A 14 14.80 7.68 35.52
N LYS A 15 14.20 8.84 35.23
CA LYS A 15 14.17 9.40 33.87
C LYS A 15 15.55 9.31 33.22
N THR A 16 15.71 8.43 32.23
CA THR A 16 16.99 8.28 31.54
C THR A 16 17.34 9.60 30.84
N LYS A 17 18.63 9.85 30.59
CA LYS A 17 19.07 11.01 29.80
C LYS A 17 18.35 11.10 28.45
N VAL A 18 17.95 9.95 27.89
CA VAL A 18 17.15 9.84 26.67
C VAL A 18 15.75 10.43 26.89
N GLN A 19 15.05 10.08 27.98
CA GLN A 19 13.73 10.63 28.30
C GLN A 19 13.76 12.15 28.48
N LEU A 20 14.74 12.68 29.20
CA LEU A 20 14.89 14.14 29.36
C LEU A 20 15.17 14.86 28.03
N THR A 21 16.00 14.25 27.17
CA THR A 21 16.29 14.79 25.83
C THR A 21 15.02 14.79 24.97
N VAL A 22 14.27 13.69 24.97
CA VAL A 22 13.03 13.54 24.22
C VAL A 22 11.98 14.55 24.69
N ASP A 23 11.76 14.71 26.00
CA ASP A 23 10.80 15.67 26.55
C ASP A 23 11.10 17.12 26.09
N SER A 24 12.37 17.51 26.03
CA SER A 24 12.79 18.83 25.52
C SER A 24 12.62 19.01 24.00
N LEU A 25 12.66 17.92 23.23
CA LEU A 25 12.46 17.95 21.79
C LEU A 25 10.98 18.06 21.41
N ILE A 26 10.08 17.50 22.21
CA ILE A 26 8.64 17.58 21.99
C ILE A 26 8.10 18.99 22.22
N GLN A 27 8.62 19.69 23.22
CA GLN A 27 8.20 21.07 23.51
C GLN A 27 8.43 22.02 22.33
N ASN A 28 9.33 21.67 21.41
CA ASN A 28 9.59 22.46 20.21
C ASN A 28 8.84 21.97 18.97
N SER A 29 8.27 20.76 18.97
CA SER A 29 7.43 20.14 17.91
C SER A 29 7.71 20.64 16.49
N ASP A 30 8.99 20.81 16.15
CA ASP A 30 9.44 21.38 14.90
C ASP A 30 10.14 20.31 14.08
N LYS A 31 10.41 20.63 12.82
CA LYS A 31 11.05 19.71 11.89
C LYS A 31 12.39 19.16 12.42
N ASP A 32 13.15 19.98 13.14
CA ASP A 32 14.44 19.60 13.70
C ASP A 32 14.30 18.69 14.94
N GLY A 33 13.28 18.93 15.77
CA GLY A 33 12.89 18.06 16.88
C GLY A 33 12.50 16.68 16.39
N LEU A 34 11.64 16.60 15.38
CA LEU A 34 11.23 15.33 14.76
C LEU A 34 12.42 14.55 14.18
N LYS A 35 13.33 15.25 13.50
CA LYS A 35 14.56 14.64 12.96
C LYS A 35 15.45 14.09 14.06
N LYS A 36 15.60 14.81 15.17
CA LYS A 36 16.40 14.35 16.33
C LYS A 36 15.76 13.14 17.00
N LEU A 37 14.43 13.10 17.14
CA LEU A 37 13.70 11.94 17.67
C LEU A 37 13.89 10.71 16.78
N ARG A 38 13.78 10.86 15.46
CA ARG A 38 14.04 9.77 14.50
C ARG A 38 15.48 9.26 14.60
N ASN A 39 16.46 10.15 14.73
CA ASN A 39 17.86 9.75 14.92
C ASN A 39 18.08 9.01 16.25
N LEU A 40 17.41 9.44 17.33
CA LEU A 40 17.46 8.76 18.63
C LEU A 40 16.86 7.36 18.55
N GLU A 41 15.71 7.19 17.89
CA GLU A 41 15.08 5.89 17.65
C GLU A 41 16.04 4.91 16.94
N HIS A 42 16.81 5.37 15.96
CA HIS A 42 17.74 4.50 15.22
C HIS A 42 19.07 4.26 15.94
N SER A 43 19.54 5.22 16.74
CA SER A 43 20.87 5.17 17.38
C SER A 43 20.84 4.66 18.83
N ALA A 44 19.66 4.59 19.45
CA ALA A 44 19.52 4.08 20.81
C ALA A 44 19.89 2.59 20.89
N LYS A 45 20.76 2.26 21.85
CA LYS A 45 21.27 0.90 22.04
C LYS A 45 20.25 -0.01 22.75
N GLN A 46 19.48 0.54 23.67
CA GLN A 46 18.49 -0.21 24.45
C GLN A 46 17.13 -0.21 23.76
N GLU A 47 16.42 -1.34 23.80
CA GLU A 47 15.09 -1.48 23.21
C GLU A 47 14.08 -0.52 23.86
N CYS A 48 14.11 -0.38 25.18
CA CYS A 48 13.25 0.56 25.91
C CYS A 48 13.43 2.01 25.44
N ASP A 49 14.68 2.45 25.21
CA ASP A 49 14.97 3.80 24.73
C ASP A 49 14.51 4.00 23.28
N ARG A 50 14.66 2.97 22.43
CA ARG A 50 14.14 3.00 21.05
C ARG A 50 12.62 3.15 21.03
N GLU A 51 11.93 2.34 21.83
CA GLU A 51 10.47 2.36 21.89
C GLU A 51 9.93 3.66 22.49
N TYR A 52 10.60 4.21 23.51
CA TYR A 52 10.26 5.52 24.06
C TYR A 52 10.46 6.64 23.02
N ALA A 53 11.59 6.64 22.30
CA ALA A 53 11.86 7.61 21.25
C ALA A 53 10.83 7.51 20.10
N ARG A 54 10.42 6.28 19.73
CA ARG A 54 9.38 6.02 18.73
C ARG A 54 8.03 6.58 19.17
N LEU A 55 7.55 6.24 20.37
CA LEU A 55 6.28 6.74 20.91
C LEU A 55 6.24 8.27 20.94
N MET A 56 7.34 8.88 21.36
CA MET A 56 7.42 10.33 21.48
C MET A 56 7.56 11.03 20.13
N ARG A 57 8.24 10.40 19.16
CA ARG A 57 8.20 10.83 17.75
C ARG A 57 6.77 10.81 17.22
N GLU A 58 6.05 9.69 17.39
CA GLU A 58 4.68 9.55 16.91
C GLU A 58 3.77 10.64 17.48
N ASN A 59 3.86 10.91 18.80
CA ASN A 59 3.14 12.00 19.44
C ASN A 59 3.53 13.39 18.89
N ALA A 60 4.82 13.65 18.73
CA ALA A 60 5.28 14.94 18.17
C ALA A 60 4.84 15.11 16.70
N GLU A 61 4.88 14.04 15.91
CA GLU A 61 4.39 14.04 14.51
C GLU A 61 2.89 14.31 14.46
N PHE A 62 2.10 13.72 15.37
CA PHE A 62 0.67 13.99 15.47
C PHE A 62 0.41 15.51 15.58
N TYR A 63 1.03 16.17 16.56
CA TYR A 63 0.82 17.61 16.79
C TYR A 63 1.39 18.46 15.66
N TYR A 64 2.56 18.13 15.13
CA TYR A 64 3.18 18.90 14.05
C TYR A 64 2.35 18.88 12.75
N TYR A 65 1.80 17.72 12.40
CA TYR A 65 1.00 17.56 11.19
C TYR A 65 -0.51 17.79 11.41
N MET A 66 -0.94 18.05 12.66
CA MET A 66 -2.33 18.33 12.95
C MET A 66 -2.85 19.51 12.10
N PRO A 67 -3.94 19.31 11.35
CA PRO A 67 -4.58 20.38 10.60
C PRO A 67 -5.12 21.47 11.52
N GLN A 68 -4.92 22.72 11.14
CA GLN A 68 -5.37 23.89 11.91
C GLN A 68 -6.65 24.52 11.36
N ASN A 69 -7.12 24.07 10.19
CA ASN A 69 -8.32 24.56 9.51
C ASN A 69 -8.80 23.57 8.44
N ASP A 70 -10.00 23.78 7.91
CA ASP A 70 -10.65 22.91 6.92
C ASP A 70 -9.86 22.75 5.61
N ARG A 71 -9.12 23.79 5.23
CA ARG A 71 -8.24 23.71 4.06
C ARG A 71 -7.10 22.74 4.33
N GLU A 72 -6.42 22.86 5.46
CA GLU A 72 -5.36 21.93 5.84
C GLU A 72 -5.88 20.50 6.05
N TRP A 73 -7.12 20.34 6.53
CA TRP A 73 -7.78 19.04 6.58
C TRP A 73 -7.93 18.41 5.19
N SER A 74 -8.37 19.21 4.21
CA SER A 74 -8.49 18.77 2.83
C SER A 74 -7.14 18.43 2.20
N GLU A 75 -6.09 19.19 2.54
CA GLU A 75 -4.72 18.92 2.09
C GLU A 75 -4.17 17.62 2.72
N LEU A 76 -4.37 17.38 4.02
CA LEU A 76 -3.95 16.14 4.69
C LEU A 76 -4.71 14.92 4.13
N LEU A 77 -6.02 15.03 3.90
CA LEU A 77 -6.80 13.99 3.24
C LEU A 77 -6.26 13.69 1.84
N SER A 78 -5.89 14.73 1.07
CA SER A 78 -5.28 14.55 -0.25
C SER A 78 -3.98 13.75 -0.18
N VAL A 79 -3.13 13.98 0.81
CA VAL A 79 -1.90 13.19 1.02
C VAL A 79 -2.24 11.71 1.27
N ARG A 80 -3.22 11.42 2.14
CA ARG A 80 -3.66 10.03 2.40
C ARG A 80 -4.13 9.36 1.11
N MET A 81 -4.98 10.05 0.35
CA MET A 81 -5.55 9.52 -0.90
C MET A 81 -4.50 9.32 -2.00
N ILE A 82 -3.49 10.19 -2.07
CA ILE A 82 -2.34 10.02 -2.96
C ILE A 82 -1.62 8.71 -2.63
N ARG A 83 -1.27 8.49 -1.35
CA ARG A 83 -0.56 7.26 -0.94
C ARG A 83 -1.35 6.00 -1.23
N PHE A 84 -2.65 6.05 -0.98
CA PHE A 84 -3.56 4.96 -1.31
C PHE A 84 -3.51 4.61 -2.81
N ARG A 85 -3.56 5.63 -3.68
CA ARG A 85 -3.47 5.41 -5.12
C ARG A 85 -2.08 5.04 -5.60
N GLU A 86 -1.02 5.50 -4.95
CA GLU A 86 0.36 5.06 -5.22
C GLU A 86 0.50 3.55 -4.96
N ASN A 87 -0.03 3.04 -3.85
CA ASN A 87 -0.12 1.60 -3.59
C ASN A 87 -1.01 0.88 -4.64
N ARG A 88 -2.15 1.47 -5.01
CA ARG A 88 -3.00 0.92 -6.08
C ARG A 88 -2.26 0.79 -7.40
N LEU A 89 -1.41 1.76 -7.77
CA LEU A 89 -0.59 1.70 -8.97
C LEU A 89 0.39 0.53 -8.94
N GLU A 90 1.05 0.28 -7.80
CA GLU A 90 1.95 -0.87 -7.64
C GLU A 90 1.20 -2.19 -7.89
N LYS A 91 0.03 -2.36 -7.29
CA LYS A 91 -0.83 -3.54 -7.51
C LYS A 91 -1.30 -3.68 -8.96
N LEU A 92 -1.64 -2.56 -9.62
CA LEU A 92 -2.03 -2.57 -11.04
C LEU A 92 -0.87 -3.01 -11.94
N ILE A 93 0.35 -2.56 -11.65
CA ILE A 93 1.56 -2.99 -12.39
C ILE A 93 1.78 -4.50 -12.25
N GLU A 94 1.61 -5.05 -11.04
CA GLU A 94 1.68 -6.50 -10.82
C GLU A 94 0.60 -7.26 -11.61
N ARG A 95 -0.64 -6.75 -11.61
CA ARG A 95 -1.75 -7.33 -12.38
C ARG A 95 -1.50 -7.28 -13.89
N ILE A 96 -0.95 -6.18 -14.41
CA ILE A 96 -0.55 -6.06 -15.82
C ILE A 96 0.52 -7.11 -16.17
N ARG A 97 1.51 -7.31 -15.30
CA ARG A 97 2.54 -8.35 -15.51
C ARG A 97 1.93 -9.76 -15.52
N ALA A 98 1.00 -10.03 -14.61
CA ALA A 98 0.30 -11.31 -14.54
C ALA A 98 -0.53 -11.59 -15.81
N VAL A 99 -1.31 -10.61 -16.28
CA VAL A 99 -2.08 -10.76 -17.53
C VAL A 99 -1.16 -10.99 -18.73
N ASN A 100 -0.05 -10.25 -18.83
CA ASN A 100 0.92 -10.46 -19.90
C ASN A 100 1.54 -11.87 -19.86
N TYR A 101 1.81 -12.40 -18.67
CA TYR A 101 2.28 -13.77 -18.50
C TYR A 101 1.23 -14.79 -18.96
N ASN A 102 -0.03 -14.65 -18.51
CA ASN A 102 -1.13 -15.51 -18.92
C ASN A 102 -1.32 -15.52 -20.44
N MET A 103 -1.23 -14.35 -21.10
CA MET A 103 -1.30 -14.26 -22.56
C MET A 103 -0.16 -15.02 -23.24
N GLN A 104 1.06 -14.99 -22.68
CA GLN A 104 2.19 -15.76 -23.20
C GLN A 104 1.99 -17.28 -23.00
N GLU A 105 1.48 -17.68 -21.84
CA GLU A 105 1.14 -19.07 -21.54
C GLU A 105 0.08 -19.60 -22.50
N HIS A 106 -1.02 -18.86 -22.70
CA HIS A 106 -2.05 -19.22 -23.68
C HIS A 106 -1.52 -19.32 -25.10
N ALA A 107 -0.62 -18.42 -25.50
CA ALA A 107 0.03 -18.49 -26.81
C ALA A 107 0.95 -19.72 -26.96
N PHE A 108 1.61 -20.14 -25.88
CA PHE A 108 2.40 -21.36 -25.86
C PHE A 108 1.51 -22.60 -25.92
N ASP A 109 0.47 -22.66 -25.10
CA ASP A 109 -0.50 -23.75 -25.08
C ASP A 109 -1.18 -23.94 -26.43
N LYS A 110 -1.51 -22.84 -27.12
CA LYS A 110 -2.03 -22.91 -28.49
C LYS A 110 -1.09 -23.64 -29.43
N LYS A 111 0.21 -23.37 -29.33
CA LYS A 111 1.24 -24.01 -30.16
C LYS A 111 1.40 -25.49 -29.82
N VAL A 112 1.40 -25.83 -28.53
CA VAL A 112 1.48 -27.22 -28.07
C VAL A 112 0.23 -28.00 -28.50
N HIS A 113 -0.95 -27.44 -28.26
CA HIS A 113 -2.24 -28.01 -28.67
C HIS A 113 -2.28 -28.31 -30.17
N ALA A 114 -1.84 -27.36 -31.00
CA ALA A 114 -1.75 -27.57 -32.45
C ALA A 114 -0.80 -28.72 -32.84
N ARG A 115 0.27 -28.97 -32.08
CA ARG A 115 1.18 -30.11 -32.30
C ARG A 115 0.55 -31.43 -31.85
N VAL A 116 -0.10 -31.44 -30.69
CA VAL A 116 -0.82 -32.61 -30.15
C VAL A 116 -1.90 -33.08 -31.13
N LEU A 117 -2.71 -32.16 -31.66
CA LEU A 117 -3.71 -32.49 -32.68
C LEU A 117 -3.09 -32.99 -33.99
N LYS A 118 -1.86 -32.61 -34.33
CA LYS A 118 -1.18 -33.15 -35.53
C LYS A 118 -0.66 -34.57 -35.32
N SER A 119 -0.17 -34.89 -34.12
CA SER A 119 0.35 -36.23 -33.80
C SER A 119 -0.73 -37.25 -33.46
N ALA A 120 -1.92 -36.81 -33.08
CA ALA A 120 -3.00 -37.69 -32.65
C ALA A 120 -3.70 -38.41 -33.80
N ASN A 121 -4.09 -39.67 -33.55
CA ASN A 121 -4.90 -40.48 -34.44
C ASN A 121 -6.39 -40.09 -34.37
N LYS A 122 -7.23 -40.70 -35.21
CA LYS A 122 -8.66 -40.35 -35.31
C LYS A 122 -9.44 -40.67 -34.04
N GLU A 123 -9.18 -41.84 -33.44
CA GLU A 123 -9.84 -42.29 -32.20
C GLU A 123 -9.48 -41.39 -31.01
N GLU A 124 -8.21 -40.98 -30.91
CA GLU A 124 -7.73 -40.04 -29.89
C GLU A 124 -8.43 -38.68 -29.99
N LYS A 125 -8.54 -38.11 -31.20
CA LYS A 125 -9.19 -36.82 -31.43
C LYS A 125 -10.68 -36.84 -31.10
N GLU A 126 -11.37 -37.93 -31.45
CA GLU A 126 -12.79 -38.11 -31.15
C GLU A 126 -13.04 -38.28 -29.64
N ASN A 127 -12.09 -38.89 -28.92
CA ASN A 127 -12.19 -39.11 -27.47
C ASN A 127 -11.82 -37.90 -26.61
N TRP A 128 -10.86 -37.05 -27.01
CA TRP A 128 -10.33 -36.00 -26.13
C TRP A 128 -11.25 -34.80 -25.88
N LYS A 129 -12.34 -34.63 -26.65
CA LYS A 129 -13.37 -33.57 -26.48
C LYS A 129 -12.81 -32.18 -26.08
N TYR A 130 -11.64 -31.81 -26.60
CA TYR A 130 -10.94 -30.60 -26.18
C TYR A 130 -11.24 -29.45 -27.13
N ASN A 131 -11.80 -28.37 -26.59
CA ASN A 131 -11.96 -27.10 -27.30
C ASN A 131 -10.92 -26.12 -26.77
N TYR A 132 -9.92 -25.76 -27.58
CA TYR A 132 -9.07 -24.62 -27.26
C TYR A 132 -9.94 -23.36 -27.25
N MET A 133 -10.04 -22.69 -26.10
CA MET A 133 -10.89 -21.51 -25.93
C MET A 133 -10.15 -20.25 -26.37
N ASP A 134 -10.29 -19.90 -27.65
CA ASP A 134 -9.77 -18.63 -28.20
C ASP A 134 -10.33 -17.40 -27.45
N ASP A 135 -11.51 -17.52 -26.83
CA ASP A 135 -12.17 -16.46 -26.06
C ASP A 135 -11.35 -16.00 -24.84
N ILE A 136 -10.46 -16.84 -24.32
CA ILE A 136 -9.61 -16.48 -23.17
C ILE A 136 -8.63 -15.36 -23.55
N ALA A 137 -8.10 -15.37 -24.78
CA ALA A 137 -7.19 -14.32 -25.24
C ALA A 137 -7.89 -12.95 -25.35
N ILE A 138 -9.16 -12.95 -25.77
CA ILE A 138 -9.98 -11.73 -25.85
C ILE A 138 -10.26 -11.19 -24.45
N TRP A 139 -10.58 -12.09 -23.51
CA TRP A 139 -10.81 -11.71 -22.12
C TRP A 139 -9.57 -11.14 -21.44
N GLU A 140 -8.40 -11.77 -21.63
CA GLU A 140 -7.13 -11.26 -21.08
C GLU A 140 -6.74 -9.91 -21.70
N GLN A 141 -6.96 -9.72 -23.01
CA GLN A 141 -6.75 -8.42 -23.65
C GLN A 141 -7.65 -7.32 -23.04
N GLY A 142 -8.92 -7.63 -22.79
CA GLY A 142 -9.84 -6.69 -22.14
C GLY A 142 -9.42 -6.33 -20.70
N ARG A 143 -8.84 -7.28 -19.96
CA ARG A 143 -8.28 -7.01 -18.62
C ARG A 143 -7.04 -6.13 -18.69
N LEU A 144 -6.16 -6.37 -19.65
CA LEU A 144 -4.96 -5.56 -19.85
C LEU A 144 -5.35 -4.11 -20.11
N GLU A 145 -6.25 -3.85 -21.06
CA GLU A 145 -6.73 -2.51 -21.39
C GLU A 145 -7.40 -1.82 -20.18
N LYS A 146 -8.19 -2.58 -19.39
CA LYS A 146 -8.77 -2.05 -18.15
C LYS A 146 -7.69 -1.57 -17.18
N PHE A 147 -6.68 -2.40 -16.91
CA PHE A 147 -5.62 -2.05 -15.95
C PHE A 147 -4.73 -0.91 -16.46
N GLU A 148 -4.44 -0.85 -17.76
CA GLU A 148 -3.67 0.24 -18.36
C GLU A 148 -4.43 1.58 -18.26
N ASN A 149 -5.71 1.60 -18.59
CA ASN A 149 -6.56 2.79 -18.46
C ASN A 149 -6.66 3.25 -16.99
N GLU A 150 -6.84 2.30 -16.07
CA GLU A 150 -6.90 2.58 -14.64
C GLU A 150 -5.56 3.13 -14.12
N THR A 151 -4.44 2.60 -14.60
CA THR A 151 -3.08 3.08 -14.28
C THR A 151 -2.88 4.52 -14.77
N ALA A 152 -3.29 4.81 -16.01
CA ALA A 152 -3.18 6.15 -16.59
C ALA A 152 -4.03 7.17 -15.80
N TYR A 153 -5.27 6.81 -15.48
CA TYR A 153 -6.16 7.65 -14.68
C TYR A 153 -5.59 7.92 -13.28
N ASN A 154 -5.16 6.88 -12.55
CA ASN A 154 -4.59 7.03 -11.22
C ASN A 154 -3.33 7.91 -11.22
N SER A 155 -2.45 7.72 -12.21
CA SER A 155 -1.25 8.54 -12.37
C SER A 155 -1.61 10.02 -12.55
N LYS A 156 -2.59 10.32 -13.42
CA LYS A 156 -3.03 11.71 -13.64
C LYS A 156 -3.71 12.29 -12.41
N TRP A 157 -4.54 11.50 -11.73
CA TRP A 157 -5.21 11.90 -10.50
C TRP A 157 -4.19 12.28 -9.40
N ILE A 158 -3.13 11.48 -9.23
CA ILE A 158 -2.06 11.76 -8.26
C ILE A 158 -1.36 13.06 -8.61
N GLU A 159 -1.03 13.27 -9.90
CA GLU A 159 -0.39 14.50 -10.37
C GLU A 159 -1.21 15.75 -10.03
N GLU A 160 -2.51 15.73 -10.32
CA GLU A 160 -3.40 16.87 -10.02
C GLU A 160 -3.61 17.05 -8.51
N SER A 161 -3.73 15.96 -7.76
CA SER A 161 -3.93 16.02 -6.30
C SER A 161 -2.70 16.58 -5.58
N LYS A 162 -1.48 16.29 -6.07
CA LYS A 162 -0.25 16.88 -5.54
C LYS A 162 -0.24 18.42 -5.64
N LYS A 163 -0.94 19.00 -6.62
CA LYS A 163 -1.06 20.47 -6.81
C LYS A 163 -2.02 21.13 -5.81
N LEU A 164 -2.91 20.35 -5.18
CA LEU A 164 -3.84 20.83 -4.17
C LEU A 164 -3.16 21.04 -2.81
N ILE A 165 -2.06 20.32 -2.56
CA ILE A 165 -1.27 20.45 -1.33
C ILE A 165 -0.38 21.69 -1.46
N LYS A 166 -0.61 22.67 -0.59
CA LYS A 166 0.17 23.93 -0.58
C LYS A 166 0.95 24.11 0.71
N THR A 167 0.53 23.45 1.78
CA THR A 167 1.13 23.53 3.09
C THR A 167 2.41 22.69 3.10
N LYS A 168 3.54 23.36 3.29
CA LYS A 168 4.87 22.76 3.14
C LYS A 168 5.07 21.47 3.95
N ARG A 169 4.55 21.44 5.19
CA ARG A 169 4.73 20.28 6.09
C ARG A 169 4.10 18.99 5.53
N TYR A 170 3.02 19.08 4.77
CA TYR A 170 2.37 17.90 4.18
C TYR A 170 3.16 17.25 3.03
N HIS A 171 4.10 17.96 2.40
CA HIS A 171 5.02 17.34 1.43
C HIS A 171 6.11 16.49 2.10
N GLU A 172 6.33 16.68 3.40
CA GLU A 172 7.35 16.00 4.18
C GLU A 172 6.74 15.02 5.19
N LEU A 173 5.47 14.65 5.00
CA LEU A 173 4.76 13.72 5.86
C LEU A 173 5.47 12.35 5.83
N PRO A 174 5.79 11.72 6.98
CA PRO A 174 6.37 10.39 7.02
C PRO A 174 5.46 9.31 6.44
N ASP A 175 5.99 8.31 5.74
CA ASP A 175 5.20 7.24 5.10
C ASP A 175 4.33 6.46 6.10
N ASP A 176 4.87 6.24 7.31
CA ASP A 176 4.23 5.57 8.43
C ASP A 176 3.22 6.43 9.19
N TYR A 177 3.09 7.72 8.86
CA TYR A 177 2.24 8.66 9.60
C TYR A 177 0.80 8.17 9.78
N PHE A 178 0.14 7.75 8.70
CA PHE A 178 -1.26 7.28 8.74
C PHE A 178 -1.41 5.86 9.32
N ILE A 179 -0.32 5.11 9.49
CA ILE A 179 -0.32 3.82 10.20
C ILE A 179 -0.38 4.07 11.70
N ASN A 180 0.40 5.05 12.17
CA ASN A 180 0.56 5.35 13.59
C ASN A 180 -0.53 6.31 14.11
N ASN A 181 -1.05 7.19 13.26
CA ASN A 181 -2.04 8.20 13.62
C ASN A 181 -3.40 7.88 13.01
N LYS A 182 -4.32 7.41 13.85
CA LYS A 182 -5.71 7.15 13.45
C LYS A 182 -6.50 8.44 13.43
N PHE A 183 -6.87 8.87 12.24
CA PHE A 183 -7.84 9.92 12.01
C PHE A 183 -9.16 9.28 11.64
N ASP A 184 -10.24 9.68 12.33
CA ASP A 184 -11.60 9.31 11.94
C ASP A 184 -12.01 10.13 10.72
N PHE A 185 -11.48 9.74 9.56
CA PHE A 185 -11.98 10.24 8.29
C PHE A 185 -13.24 9.46 7.96
N GLN A 186 -14.40 9.95 8.43
CA GLN A 186 -15.74 9.37 8.17
C GLN A 186 -16.06 9.16 6.67
N LEU A 187 -15.21 9.64 5.77
CA LEU A 187 -15.32 9.54 4.31
C LEU A 187 -14.48 8.43 3.66
N VAL A 188 -13.59 7.74 4.41
CA VAL A 188 -12.62 6.79 3.82
C VAL A 188 -13.13 5.35 3.78
N SER A 189 -14.20 5.01 4.53
CA SER A 189 -14.71 3.63 4.59
C SER A 189 -15.11 3.08 3.21
N GLY A 190 -15.68 3.91 2.33
CA GLY A 190 -16.06 3.48 0.98
C GLY A 190 -14.89 3.19 0.03
N TRP A 191 -13.67 3.61 0.35
CA TRP A 191 -12.49 3.44 -0.52
C TRP A 191 -11.65 2.24 -0.13
N GLU A 192 -11.55 1.93 1.16
CA GLU A 192 -10.79 0.78 1.67
C GLU A 192 -11.52 -0.55 1.41
N ASP A 193 -12.86 -0.54 1.38
CA ASP A 193 -13.69 -1.73 1.15
C ASP A 193 -13.69 -2.23 -0.31
N GLU A 194 -13.23 -1.44 -1.28
CA GLU A 194 -13.10 -1.89 -2.69
C GLU A 194 -11.90 -2.82 -2.92
N PHE A 195 -11.10 -3.10 -1.88
CA PHE A 195 -9.88 -3.90 -1.96
C PHE A 195 -10.01 -5.31 -1.39
N ASP A 196 -11.18 -5.68 -0.85
CA ASP A 196 -11.42 -7.08 -0.49
C ASP A 196 -11.65 -7.89 -1.77
N ASP A 197 -10.72 -8.82 -2.00
CA ASP A 197 -10.71 -9.79 -3.08
C ASP A 197 -12.08 -10.45 -3.29
N CYS A 198 -12.77 -10.05 -4.34
CA CYS A 198 -13.74 -10.91 -5.02
C CYS A 198 -13.27 -11.29 -6.43
N SER A 199 -11.95 -11.44 -6.63
CA SER A 199 -11.43 -12.17 -7.80
C SER A 199 -11.04 -13.62 -7.51
N GLU A 200 -11.15 -14.10 -6.26
CA GLU A 200 -10.84 -15.50 -5.91
C GLU A 200 -11.88 -16.19 -5.01
N CYS A 201 -13.10 -15.67 -4.90
CA CYS A 201 -14.21 -16.45 -4.33
C CYS A 201 -15.17 -16.88 -5.42
N ASN A 202 -15.30 -18.20 -5.56
CA ASN A 202 -16.47 -18.91 -6.06
C ASN A 202 -17.76 -18.33 -5.44
N CYS A 203 -18.26 -17.21 -5.97
CA CYS A 203 -19.63 -16.77 -5.73
C CYS A 203 -20.56 -17.66 -6.56
N CYS A 204 -20.78 -18.85 -6.00
CA CYS A 204 -21.97 -19.69 -6.10
C CYS A 204 -22.90 -19.43 -7.29
N CYS A 205 -22.78 -20.29 -8.30
CA CYS A 205 -23.94 -20.88 -8.97
C CYS A 205 -23.93 -22.38 -8.64
#